data_AF-A0A4U8UJK7-F1
#
_entry.id   AF-A0A4U8UJK7-F1
#
_cell.length_a   1.000
_cell.length_b   1.000
_cell.length_c   1.000
_cell.angle_alpha   90.00
_cell.angle_beta   90.00
_cell.angle_gamma   90.00
#
_symmetry.space_group_name_H-M   'P 1'
#
loop_
_entity.id
_entity.type
_entity.pdbx_description
1 polymer ?
#
loop_
_entity_poly.entity_id
_entity_poly.type
_entity_poly.pdbx_seq_one_letter_code
_entity_poly.pdbx_strand_id
1 'polypeptide(L)'
;MVYDNYVELNQFTSPYDALWMALIQILSVIVCYHSSKFACKVMMQRMGFALPIALAVPTTVFVLSHVCAKRTSNSCHMTSVLTKELFWKCPVGSTDTWISEFWTSPQTWIWLTWLISQFWITIHLWMPKHERLARSEKLFILSYYNGAFVDQSLAFNRRRDDKAKIRAEDLELDNEDSSLTYETIPGLGHVPKPPPSVCSASSSKMESGLIRDTASSADAITKIYACATMWHETPFEMVCMLKSIFRLDEDQSARRNAQKYLKVIDPDYYEFEAHIFFDDAFDVNDYGEPVVNKFVKQLIEKVDEAASIVHQTQVRLKNPKKYSTPYGGRICYLLPGKNRLTIHEG
;
A
#
# COMPACT_ATOMS: atom_id res chain seq x y z
N MET A 1 23.40 50.92 52.92
CA MET A 1 22.18 50.10 52.74
C MET A 1 22.20 49.61 51.29
N VAL A 2 22.69 48.39 51.08
CA VAL A 2 22.69 47.75 49.77
C VAL A 2 21.29 47.14 49.62
N TYR A 3 20.48 47.70 48.72
CA TYR A 3 19.24 47.05 48.31
C TYR A 3 19.62 45.94 47.34
N ASP A 4 19.68 44.72 47.86
CA ASP A 4 19.70 43.51 47.06
C ASP A 4 18.36 43.40 46.33
N ASN A 5 18.37 43.74 45.04
CA ASN A 5 17.22 43.69 44.14
C ASN A 5 16.97 42.27 43.59
N TYR A 6 17.09 41.24 44.42
CA TYR A 6 16.64 39.89 44.06
C TYR A 6 15.60 39.42 45.07
N VAL A 7 14.38 39.22 44.57
CA VAL A 7 13.35 38.47 45.28
C VAL A 7 13.66 37.00 45.03
N GLU A 8 14.21 36.29 46.02
CA GLU A 8 14.19 34.83 46.02
C GLU A 8 12.73 34.39 46.11
N LEU A 9 12.15 34.04 44.96
CA LEU A 9 10.85 33.42 44.92
C LEU A 9 11.04 31.98 45.41
N ASN A 10 10.72 31.72 46.69
CA ASN A 10 10.57 30.36 47.20
C ASN A 10 9.44 29.69 46.40
N GLN A 11 9.79 29.05 45.28
CA GLN A 11 8.88 28.27 44.47
C GLN A 11 8.53 27.01 45.25
N PHE A 12 7.48 27.09 46.06
CA PHE A 12 6.81 25.91 46.58
C PHE A 12 6.18 25.19 45.38
N THR A 13 6.88 24.18 44.88
CA THR A 13 6.34 23.18 43.97
C THR A 13 5.14 22.54 44.65
N SER A 14 3.97 22.58 43.99
CA SER A 14 2.88 21.72 44.43
C SER A 14 3.27 20.29 44.04
N PRO A 15 3.21 19.31 44.97
CA PRO A 15 3.65 17.94 44.71
C PRO A 15 2.88 17.25 43.56
N TYR A 16 1.78 17.84 43.10
CA TYR A 16 0.91 17.27 42.07
C TYR A 16 0.97 17.98 40.71
N ASP A 17 1.82 19.00 40.53
CA ASP A 17 1.86 19.79 39.28
C ASP A 17 2.18 18.93 38.05
N ALA A 18 3.16 18.03 38.15
CA ALA A 18 3.53 17.11 37.07
C ALA A 18 2.40 16.13 36.72
N LEU A 19 1.66 15.66 37.73
CA LEU A 19 0.53 14.75 37.56
C LEU A 19 -0.63 15.44 36.84
N TRP A 20 -0.95 16.68 37.21
CA TRP A 20 -1.98 17.48 36.53
C TRP A 20 -1.63 17.74 35.07
N MET A 21 -0.38 18.09 34.77
CA MET A 21 0.07 18.29 33.38
C MET A 21 -0.01 17.00 32.56
N ALA A 22 0.36 15.87 33.15
CA ALA A 22 0.23 14.57 32.49
C ALA A 22 -1.23 14.22 32.21
N LEU A 23 -2.14 14.43 33.16
CA LEU A 23 -3.58 14.19 32.98
C LEU A 23 -4.18 15.06 31.87
N ILE A 24 -3.84 16.36 31.84
CA ILE A 24 -4.28 17.28 30.79
C ILE A 24 -3.78 16.81 29.43
N GLN A 25 -2.50 16.42 29.32
CA GLN A 25 -1.93 15.91 28.07
C GLN A 25 -2.64 14.62 27.63
N ILE A 26 -2.79 13.63 28.51
CA ILE A 26 -3.43 12.35 28.20
C ILE A 26 -4.87 12.58 27.72
N LEU A 27 -5.65 13.40 28.43
CA LEU A 27 -7.03 13.69 28.06
C LEU A 27 -7.11 14.41 26.71
N SER A 28 -6.26 15.42 26.49
CA SER A 28 -6.21 16.18 25.24
C SER A 28 -5.88 15.28 24.04
N VAL A 29 -4.93 14.37 24.23
CA VAL A 29 -4.49 13.41 23.22
C VAL A 29 -5.60 12.40 22.88
N ILE A 30 -6.30 11.87 23.89
CA ILE A 30 -7.45 10.98 23.69
C ILE A 30 -8.54 11.69 22.88
N VAL A 31 -8.91 12.91 23.29
CA VAL A 31 -9.93 13.71 22.60
C VAL A 31 -9.51 13.99 21.15
N CYS A 32 -8.27 14.43 20.92
CA CYS A 32 -7.73 14.69 19.58
C CYS A 32 -7.75 13.45 18.69
N TYR A 33 -7.32 12.30 19.21
CA TYR A 33 -7.29 11.05 18.47
C TYR A 33 -8.69 10.57 18.06
N HIS A 34 -9.64 10.55 19.01
CA HIS A 34 -11.00 10.10 18.73
C HIS A 34 -11.76 11.07 17.83
N SER A 35 -11.62 12.38 18.04
CA SER A 35 -12.27 13.40 17.21
C SER A 35 -11.74 13.37 15.77
N SER A 36 -10.42 13.22 15.60
CA SER A 36 -9.77 13.10 14.29
C SER A 36 -10.26 11.88 13.52
N LYS A 37 -10.29 10.71 14.18
CA LYS A 37 -10.81 9.47 13.56
C LYS A 37 -12.28 9.59 13.18
N PHE A 38 -13.09 10.21 14.04
CA PHE A 38 -14.50 10.45 13.75
C PHE A 38 -14.68 11.38 12.56
N ALA A 39 -13.98 12.52 12.53
CA ALA A 39 -14.05 13.49 11.44
C ALA A 39 -13.67 12.87 10.08
N CYS A 40 -12.63 12.04 10.04
CA CYS A 40 -12.23 11.30 8.84
C CYS A 40 -13.30 10.28 8.40
N LYS A 41 -13.95 9.56 9.32
CA LYS A 41 -15.01 8.58 8.99
C LYS A 41 -16.28 9.24 8.44
N VAL A 42 -16.61 10.43 8.90
CA VAL A 42 -17.85 11.16 8.56
C VAL A 42 -17.68 12.09 7.35
N MET A 43 -16.54 12.04 6.65
CA MET A 43 -16.22 12.88 5.49
C MET A 43 -16.06 14.39 5.82
N MET A 44 -15.86 14.74 7.08
CA MET A 44 -15.58 16.12 7.52
C MET A 44 -14.07 16.42 7.60
N GLN A 45 -13.24 15.70 6.84
CA GLN A 45 -11.79 15.71 6.97
C GLN A 45 -11.15 17.10 6.82
N ARG A 46 -11.62 17.92 5.86
CA ARG A 46 -11.02 19.24 5.60
C ARG A 46 -11.12 20.17 6.81
N MET A 47 -12.33 20.31 7.36
CA MET A 47 -12.60 21.23 8.47
C MET A 47 -12.35 20.60 9.84
N GLY A 48 -12.56 19.29 9.98
CA GLY A 48 -12.49 18.58 11.26
C GLY A 48 -11.17 17.85 11.53
N PHE A 49 -10.25 17.81 10.57
CA PHE A 49 -8.95 17.15 10.73
C PHE A 49 -7.79 17.94 10.12
N ALA A 50 -7.83 18.24 8.82
CA ALA A 50 -6.75 18.90 8.11
C ALA A 50 -6.51 20.34 8.61
N LEU A 51 -7.58 21.13 8.76
CA LEU A 51 -7.49 22.51 9.25
C LEU A 51 -7.00 22.58 10.70
N PRO A 52 -7.55 21.81 11.68
CA PRO A 52 -7.03 21.77 13.04
C PRO A 52 -5.54 21.37 13.12
N ILE A 53 -5.12 20.38 12.34
CA ILE A 53 -3.71 19.94 12.29
C ILE A 53 -2.81 21.04 11.73
N ALA A 54 -3.21 21.70 10.64
CA ALA A 54 -2.43 22.78 10.04
C ALA A 54 -2.32 24.00 10.98
N LEU A 55 -3.39 24.30 11.73
CA LEU A 55 -3.42 25.44 12.66
C LEU A 55 -2.84 25.14 14.04
N ALA A 56 -2.58 23.88 14.41
CA ALA A 56 -2.09 23.51 15.73
C ALA A 56 -0.81 24.28 16.10
N VAL A 57 0.22 24.24 15.25
CA VAL A 57 1.51 24.90 15.50
C VAL A 57 1.42 26.43 15.50
N PRO A 58 0.76 27.10 14.53
CA PRO A 58 0.55 28.55 14.59
C PRO A 58 -0.24 28.99 15.84
N THR A 59 -1.27 28.23 16.22
CA THR A 59 -2.11 28.57 17.37
C THR A 59 -1.33 28.42 18.68
N THR A 60 -0.50 27.39 18.83
CA THR A 60 0.34 27.24 20.04
C THR A 60 1.35 28.37 20.16
N VAL A 61 2.02 28.75 19.06
CA VAL A 61 2.95 29.90 19.06
C VAL A 61 2.20 31.19 19.44
N PHE A 62 1.05 31.46 18.84
CA PHE A 62 0.24 32.64 19.15
C PHE A 62 -0.19 32.69 20.63
N VAL A 63 -0.69 31.58 21.17
CA VAL A 63 -1.10 31.48 22.58
C VAL A 63 0.10 31.69 23.51
N LEU A 64 1.24 31.04 23.23
CA LEU A 64 2.45 31.21 24.03
C LEU A 64 2.95 32.65 24.00
N SER A 65 2.98 33.30 22.84
CA SER A 65 3.33 34.72 22.70
C SER A 65 2.36 35.63 23.46
N HIS A 66 1.06 35.37 23.38
CA HIS A 66 0.06 36.15 24.10
C HIS A 66 0.20 36.02 25.64
N VAL A 67 0.38 34.79 26.12
CA VAL A 67 0.60 34.53 27.55
C VAL A 67 1.90 35.17 28.02
N CYS A 68 2.96 35.13 27.19
CA CYS A 68 4.23 35.83 27.43
C CYS A 68 4.01 37.33 27.66
N ALA A 69 3.34 38.01 26.72
CA ALA A 69 3.10 39.44 26.80
C ALA A 69 2.28 39.84 28.04
N LYS A 70 1.26 39.05 28.38
CA LYS A 70 0.46 39.27 29.59
C LYS A 70 1.26 39.02 30.87
N ARG A 71 2.17 38.06 30.87
CA ARG A 71 3.01 37.73 32.04
C ARG A 71 4.07 38.80 32.32
N THR A 72 4.54 39.53 31.30
CA THR A 72 5.41 40.71 31.47
C THR A 72 4.70 41.83 32.23
N SER A 73 3.40 42.04 31.97
CA SER A 73 2.61 43.05 32.69
C SER A 73 2.12 42.55 34.06
N ASN A 74 1.80 41.26 34.19
CA ASN A 74 1.29 40.65 35.41
C ASN A 74 1.98 39.28 35.64
N SER A 75 2.96 39.25 36.54
CA SER A 75 3.77 38.04 36.81
C SER A 75 2.96 36.79 37.19
N CYS A 76 1.75 36.98 37.73
CA CYS A 76 0.82 35.92 38.18
C CYS A 76 -0.25 35.52 37.15
N HIS A 77 -0.15 35.98 35.90
CA HIS A 77 -1.13 35.64 34.86
C HIS A 77 -1.05 34.14 34.48
N MET A 78 -2.18 33.43 34.46
CA MET A 78 -2.31 31.99 34.13
C MET A 78 -1.55 31.01 35.03
N THR A 79 -1.03 31.45 36.19
CA THR A 79 -0.28 30.59 37.14
C THR A 79 -1.11 29.47 37.79
N SER A 80 -2.44 29.51 37.67
CA SER A 80 -3.34 28.44 38.11
C SER A 80 -3.51 27.30 37.10
N VAL A 81 -3.17 27.53 35.83
CA VAL A 81 -3.36 26.56 34.73
C VAL A 81 -2.01 26.10 34.18
N LEU A 82 -1.04 26.99 34.07
CA LEU A 82 0.34 26.69 33.68
C LEU A 82 1.21 26.59 34.93
N THR A 83 2.06 25.56 34.98
CA THR A 83 2.97 25.36 36.12
C THR A 83 3.89 26.56 36.27
N LYS A 84 4.20 26.89 37.53
CA LYS A 84 5.13 27.98 37.87
C LYS A 84 6.52 27.77 37.28
N GLU A 85 6.88 26.52 37.00
CA GLU A 85 8.16 26.07 36.42
C GLU A 85 8.32 26.35 34.92
N LEU A 86 7.21 26.58 34.20
CA LEU A 86 7.27 26.95 32.79
C LEU A 86 7.61 28.45 32.70
N PHE A 87 8.90 28.78 32.82
CA PHE A 87 9.44 30.12 32.67
C PHE A 87 10.14 30.25 31.31
N TRP A 88 9.65 31.13 30.46
CA TRP A 88 10.34 31.55 29.25
C TRP A 88 10.64 33.03 29.34
N LYS A 89 11.86 33.43 28.92
CA LYS A 89 12.22 34.85 28.84
C LYS A 89 11.46 35.48 27.68
N CYS A 90 10.53 36.36 27.99
CA CYS A 90 9.88 37.20 27.00
C CYS A 90 10.89 38.24 26.46
N PRO A 91 10.94 38.49 25.14
CA PRO A 91 11.73 39.59 24.60
C PRO A 91 11.25 40.90 25.23
N VAL A 92 12.18 41.65 25.80
CA VAL A 92 11.93 42.89 26.54
C VAL A 92 11.92 44.04 25.53
N GLY A 93 10.82 44.17 24.79
CA GLY A 93 10.59 45.26 23.83
C GLY A 93 9.22 45.90 24.06
N SER A 94 9.05 47.16 23.66
CA SER A 94 7.71 47.77 23.63
C SER A 94 6.83 47.03 22.63
N THR A 95 5.52 46.99 22.88
CA THR A 95 4.53 46.29 22.02
C THR A 95 4.63 46.66 20.54
N ASP A 96 5.16 47.84 20.22
CA ASP A 96 5.28 48.39 18.88
C ASP A 96 6.50 47.85 18.10
N THR A 97 7.58 47.41 18.77
CA THR A 97 8.78 46.85 18.08
C THR A 97 8.76 45.33 17.95
N TRP A 98 7.83 44.65 18.63
CA TRP A 98 7.74 43.19 18.63
C TRP A 98 7.56 42.58 17.23
N ILE A 99 6.72 43.17 16.37
CA ILE A 99 6.48 42.65 15.02
C ILE A 99 7.74 42.78 14.16
N SER A 100 8.42 43.92 14.23
CA SER A 100 9.67 44.14 13.48
C SER A 100 10.79 43.21 13.95
N GLU A 101 10.90 42.96 15.26
CA GLU A 101 11.88 42.03 15.83
C GLU A 101 11.55 40.57 15.48
N PHE A 102 10.27 40.22 15.44
CA PHE A 102 9.81 38.90 15.04
C PHE A 102 10.23 38.56 13.60
N TRP A 103 10.02 39.47 12.64
CA TRP A 103 10.38 39.22 11.23
C TRP A 103 11.88 39.34 10.94
N THR A 104 12.63 40.10 11.74
CA THR A 104 14.09 40.23 11.57
C THR A 104 14.87 39.10 12.22
N SER A 105 14.26 38.34 13.14
CA SER A 105 14.90 37.20 13.79
C SER A 105 15.12 36.01 12.83
N PRO A 106 16.33 35.44 12.76
CA PRO A 106 16.62 34.27 11.90
C PRO A 106 15.83 33.02 12.34
N GLN A 107 15.49 32.90 13.63
CA GLN A 107 14.73 31.76 14.16
C GLN A 107 13.31 31.71 13.59
N THR A 108 12.70 32.88 13.36
CA THR A 108 11.37 32.98 12.74
C THR A 108 11.36 32.43 11.32
N TRP A 109 12.41 32.73 10.53
CA TRP A 109 12.53 32.21 9.16
C TRP A 109 12.74 30.70 9.12
N ILE A 110 13.51 30.15 10.05
CA ILE A 110 13.66 28.69 10.21
C ILE A 110 12.30 28.07 10.53
N TRP A 111 11.54 28.65 11.47
CA TRP A 111 10.21 28.18 11.82
C TRP A 111 9.22 28.27 10.66
N LEU A 112 9.20 29.39 9.91
CA LEU A 112 8.33 29.55 8.73
C LEU A 112 8.66 28.54 7.63
N THR A 113 9.95 28.29 7.39
CA THR A 113 10.39 27.30 6.40
C THR A 113 9.94 25.89 6.81
N TRP A 114 10.04 25.56 8.09
CA TRP A 114 9.49 24.31 8.63
C TRP A 114 7.97 24.27 8.44
N LEU A 115 7.23 25.32 8.79
CA LEU A 115 5.78 25.38 8.66
C LEU A 115 5.32 25.17 7.20
N ILE A 116 6.00 25.79 6.24
CA ILE A 116 5.73 25.61 4.81
C ILE A 116 5.99 24.16 4.40
N SER A 117 7.10 23.58 4.85
CA SER A 117 7.42 22.16 4.60
C SER A 117 6.34 21.23 5.17
N GLN A 118 5.89 21.49 6.40
CA GLN A 118 4.83 20.71 7.04
C GLN A 118 3.53 20.83 6.24
N PHE A 119 3.13 22.03 5.81
CA PHE A 119 1.94 22.23 4.97
C PHE A 119 2.05 21.48 3.64
N TRP A 120 3.23 21.49 3.02
CA TRP A 120 3.49 20.75 1.78
C TRP A 120 3.33 19.24 1.96
N ILE A 121 3.97 18.65 2.97
CA ILE A 121 3.88 17.21 3.24
C ILE A 121 2.44 16.82 3.59
N THR A 122 1.73 17.68 4.32
CA THR A 122 0.35 17.45 4.75
C THR A 122 -0.70 17.85 3.73
N ILE A 123 -0.32 18.29 2.52
CA ILE A 123 -1.29 18.72 1.49
C ILE A 123 -2.27 17.60 1.09
N HIS A 124 -1.81 16.35 1.16
CA HIS A 124 -2.63 15.17 0.86
C HIS A 124 -3.83 15.01 1.81
N LEU A 125 -3.80 15.60 3.02
CA LEU A 125 -4.91 15.62 3.97
C LEU A 125 -6.10 16.46 3.48
N TRP A 126 -5.90 17.38 2.55
CA TRP A 126 -6.94 18.27 2.03
C TRP A 126 -7.75 17.68 0.88
N MET A 127 -7.28 16.58 0.27
CA MET A 127 -7.89 15.94 -0.90
C MET A 127 -8.34 14.50 -0.59
N PRO A 128 -9.33 14.28 0.30
CA PRO A 128 -9.79 12.95 0.65
C PRO A 128 -10.49 12.27 -0.52
N LYS A 129 -10.19 10.97 -0.75
CA LYS A 129 -10.86 10.14 -1.76
C LYS A 129 -11.18 8.77 -1.16
N HIS A 130 -12.06 8.75 -0.17
CA HIS A 130 -12.49 7.51 0.49
C HIS A 130 -14.01 7.44 0.63
N GLU A 131 -14.51 6.22 0.84
CA GLU A 131 -15.93 5.96 1.06
C GLU A 131 -16.36 6.37 2.47
N ARG A 132 -17.62 6.76 2.62
CA ARG A 132 -18.20 7.14 3.92
C ARG A 132 -18.14 5.94 4.88
N LEU A 133 -17.74 6.18 6.13
CA LEU A 133 -17.59 5.16 7.18
C LEU A 133 -16.56 4.05 6.86
N ALA A 134 -15.53 4.36 6.08
CA ALA A 134 -14.40 3.46 5.87
C ALA A 134 -13.80 2.95 7.20
N ARG A 135 -13.37 1.69 7.22
CA ARG A 135 -12.66 1.10 8.38
C ARG A 135 -11.40 1.90 8.68
N SER A 136 -11.04 2.00 9.96
CA SER A 136 -9.87 2.78 10.38
C SER A 136 -8.56 2.30 9.76
N GLU A 137 -8.42 1.00 9.50
CA GLU A 137 -7.26 0.37 8.83
C GLU A 137 -7.13 0.76 7.35
N LYS A 138 -8.22 1.20 6.72
CA LYS A 138 -8.20 1.73 5.36
C LYS A 138 -7.76 3.20 5.34
N LEU A 139 -8.07 3.93 6.41
CA LEU A 139 -7.78 5.37 6.56
C LEU A 139 -6.36 5.63 7.08
N PHE A 140 -5.90 4.86 8.06
CA PHE A 140 -4.61 5.01 8.73
C PHE A 140 -3.75 3.78 8.51
N ILE A 141 -2.44 3.98 8.36
CA ILE A 141 -1.49 2.89 8.11
C ILE A 141 -1.23 2.08 9.40
N LEU A 142 -0.98 2.78 10.50
CA LEU A 142 -0.71 2.23 11.82
C LEU A 142 -1.94 2.37 12.72
N SER A 143 -2.13 1.39 13.59
CA SER A 143 -3.22 1.38 14.58
C SER A 143 -2.93 2.23 15.82
N TYR A 144 -1.67 2.56 16.08
CA TYR A 144 -1.20 3.33 17.24
C TYR A 144 -0.78 4.77 16.87
N TYR A 145 -0.65 5.63 17.88
CA TYR A 145 -0.20 7.02 17.75
C TYR A 145 0.85 7.34 18.82
N ASN A 146 1.66 8.37 18.58
CA ASN A 146 2.57 8.93 19.58
C ASN A 146 1.84 10.01 20.40
N GLY A 147 1.69 9.81 21.72
CA GLY A 147 0.98 10.75 22.60
C GLY A 147 1.70 12.07 22.85
N ALA A 148 3.03 12.14 22.68
CA ALA A 148 3.77 13.40 22.81
C ALA A 148 3.51 14.32 21.60
N PHE A 149 3.39 13.74 20.40
CA PHE A 149 3.23 14.45 19.13
C PHE A 149 2.02 13.90 18.37
N VAL A 150 0.83 14.00 18.97
CA VAL A 150 -0.40 13.38 18.43
C VAL A 150 -0.81 13.97 17.09
N ASP A 151 -0.63 15.28 16.90
CA ASP A 151 -0.93 16.02 15.67
C ASP A 151 -0.06 15.53 14.51
N GLN A 152 1.26 15.50 14.71
CA GLN A 152 2.22 15.02 13.71
C GLN A 152 2.03 13.53 13.42
N SER A 153 1.86 12.74 14.48
CA SER A 153 1.65 11.30 14.38
C SER A 153 0.41 10.98 13.56
N LEU A 154 -0.70 11.69 13.77
CA LEU A 154 -1.92 11.48 13.01
C LEU A 154 -1.83 12.01 11.57
N ALA A 155 -1.17 13.16 11.37
CA ALA A 155 -0.99 13.75 10.06
C ALA A 155 -0.20 12.83 9.12
N PHE A 156 0.91 12.26 9.59
CA PHE A 156 1.77 11.38 8.78
C PHE A 156 1.27 9.94 8.71
N ASN A 157 0.48 9.49 9.69
CA ASN A 157 -0.11 8.16 9.68
C ASN A 157 -1.35 8.07 8.75
N ARG A 158 -1.85 9.19 8.21
CA ARG A 158 -2.94 9.18 7.25
C ARG A 158 -2.47 8.57 5.94
N ARG A 159 -3.20 7.55 5.45
CA ARG A 159 -2.93 6.94 4.15
C ARG A 159 -3.22 7.94 3.02
N ARG A 160 -2.33 8.00 2.04
CA ARG A 160 -2.53 8.78 0.81
C ARG A 160 -3.47 8.01 -0.12
N ASP A 161 -4.65 8.57 -0.39
CA ASP A 161 -5.71 7.92 -1.20
C ASP A 161 -5.46 8.07 -2.72
N ASP A 162 -4.19 8.05 -3.16
CA ASP A 162 -3.82 8.14 -4.56
C ASP A 162 -4.12 6.80 -5.24
N LYS A 163 -5.39 6.59 -5.61
CA LYS A 163 -5.72 5.57 -6.60
C LYS A 163 -4.97 5.94 -7.88
N ALA A 164 -4.00 5.14 -8.28
CA ALA A 164 -3.43 5.23 -9.61
C ALA A 164 -4.61 5.14 -10.59
N LYS A 165 -4.86 6.22 -11.33
CA LYS A 165 -5.87 6.20 -12.38
C LYS A 165 -5.27 5.40 -13.52
N ILE A 166 -5.46 4.10 -13.50
CA ILE A 166 -5.10 3.23 -14.62
C ILE A 166 -6.02 3.64 -15.76
N ARG A 167 -5.47 4.28 -16.79
CA ARG A 167 -6.22 4.56 -18.02
C ARG A 167 -6.21 3.29 -18.85
N ALA A 168 -7.34 2.97 -19.48
CA ALA A 168 -7.42 1.83 -20.39
C ALA A 168 -6.41 1.92 -21.56
N GLU A 169 -5.93 3.13 -21.86
CA GLU A 169 -4.90 3.42 -22.87
C GLU A 169 -3.50 2.97 -22.46
N ASP A 170 -3.20 2.93 -21.15
CA ASP A 170 -1.88 2.57 -20.63
C ASP A 170 -1.71 1.06 -20.40
N LEU A 171 -2.80 0.30 -20.50
CA LEU A 171 -2.78 -1.15 -20.46
C LEU A 171 -2.32 -1.65 -21.84
N GLU A 172 -1.00 -1.71 -22.04
CA GLU A 172 -0.39 -2.45 -23.14
C GLU A 172 -0.66 -3.95 -22.93
N LEU A 173 -1.89 -4.40 -23.22
CA LEU A 173 -2.22 -5.82 -23.25
C LEU A 173 -1.58 -6.38 -24.52
N ASP A 174 -0.39 -6.98 -24.37
CA ASP A 174 0.35 -7.62 -25.46
C ASP A 174 -0.60 -8.35 -26.41
N ASN A 175 -0.50 -8.00 -27.70
CA ASN A 175 -1.16 -8.71 -28.78
C ASN A 175 -0.41 -10.04 -29.00
N GLU A 176 -0.47 -10.94 -28.02
CA GLU A 176 -0.01 -12.31 -28.21
C GLU A 176 -1.08 -13.09 -28.98
N ASP A 177 -0.69 -13.56 -30.16
CA ASP A 177 -1.50 -14.27 -31.14
C ASP A 177 -2.42 -15.31 -30.50
N SER A 178 -3.71 -15.18 -30.78
CA SER A 178 -4.77 -16.09 -30.30
C SER A 178 -4.76 -17.46 -31.01
N SER A 179 -3.68 -17.82 -31.71
CA SER A 179 -3.57 -19.07 -32.48
C SER A 179 -3.08 -20.26 -31.66
N LEU A 180 -2.72 -20.07 -30.38
CA LEU A 180 -2.07 -21.10 -29.57
C LEU A 180 -2.92 -21.69 -28.45
N THR A 181 -4.23 -21.46 -28.41
CA THR A 181 -5.06 -21.90 -27.28
C THR A 181 -6.12 -22.88 -27.78
N TYR A 182 -6.00 -24.14 -27.33
CA TYR A 182 -6.91 -25.29 -27.47
C TYR A 182 -7.29 -25.78 -28.89
N GLU A 183 -7.14 -27.08 -29.14
CA GLU A 183 -7.83 -27.77 -30.24
C GLU A 183 -9.14 -28.35 -29.69
N THR A 184 -10.26 -27.74 -30.03
CA THR A 184 -11.56 -28.42 -29.95
C THR A 184 -11.69 -29.40 -31.12
N ILE A 185 -12.03 -30.66 -30.83
CA ILE A 185 -12.19 -31.73 -31.83
C ILE A 185 -13.17 -31.27 -32.95
N PRO A 186 -12.80 -31.36 -34.24
CA PRO A 186 -13.51 -30.66 -35.31
C PRO A 186 -14.70 -31.45 -35.89
N GLY A 187 -15.80 -30.74 -36.15
CA GLY A 187 -16.91 -31.20 -36.98
C GLY A 187 -17.27 -30.16 -38.03
N LEU A 188 -17.01 -30.50 -39.31
CA LEU A 188 -17.53 -29.90 -40.55
C LEU A 188 -17.11 -28.46 -40.94
N GLY A 189 -16.40 -28.33 -42.07
CA GLY A 189 -16.37 -27.08 -42.88
C GLY A 189 -15.01 -26.67 -43.44
N HIS A 190 -14.65 -27.22 -44.60
CA HIS A 190 -13.46 -26.86 -45.38
C HIS A 190 -13.69 -25.51 -46.10
N VAL A 191 -12.82 -24.50 -45.88
CA VAL A 191 -12.68 -23.32 -46.77
C VAL A 191 -11.19 -23.00 -46.93
N PRO A 192 -10.60 -23.08 -48.13
CA PRO A 192 -9.18 -22.79 -48.32
C PRO A 192 -8.93 -21.28 -48.44
N LYS A 193 -7.90 -20.77 -47.77
CA LYS A 193 -7.34 -19.42 -47.98
C LYS A 193 -5.82 -19.50 -48.26
N PRO A 194 -5.28 -18.53 -49.04
CA PRO A 194 -4.12 -18.70 -49.92
C PRO A 194 -2.76 -18.58 -49.19
N PRO A 195 -1.63 -18.95 -49.83
CA PRO A 195 -0.34 -19.18 -49.16
C PRO A 195 0.33 -17.91 -48.61
N PRO A 196 1.23 -18.05 -47.63
CA PRO A 196 1.87 -16.91 -46.97
C PRO A 196 2.83 -16.19 -47.93
N SER A 197 2.64 -14.89 -48.10
CA SER A 197 3.63 -14.05 -48.77
C SER A 197 4.84 -13.86 -47.85
N VAL A 198 6.00 -14.16 -48.41
CA VAL A 198 7.33 -13.86 -47.89
C VAL A 198 7.47 -12.35 -47.66
N CYS A 199 8.21 -11.99 -46.60
CA CYS A 199 8.77 -10.67 -46.22
C CYS A 199 8.25 -10.15 -44.88
N SER A 200 8.98 -10.48 -43.81
CA SER A 200 9.54 -9.49 -42.86
C SER A 200 10.48 -10.22 -41.91
N ALA A 201 11.73 -10.33 -42.34
CA ALA A 201 12.83 -10.74 -41.48
C ALA A 201 13.11 -9.67 -40.42
N SER A 202 13.57 -10.13 -39.26
CA SER A 202 14.28 -9.40 -38.20
C SER A 202 13.51 -8.36 -37.38
N SER A 203 13.05 -8.78 -36.19
CA SER A 203 13.52 -8.14 -34.95
C SER A 203 13.38 -9.13 -33.79
N SER A 204 14.42 -9.92 -33.58
CA SER A 204 14.73 -10.51 -32.29
C SER A 204 15.01 -9.37 -31.30
N LYS A 205 14.03 -8.96 -30.49
CA LYS A 205 14.34 -8.18 -29.28
C LYS A 205 14.53 -9.14 -28.12
N MET A 206 15.81 -9.34 -27.84
CA MET A 206 16.36 -9.90 -26.63
C MET A 206 15.79 -9.12 -25.43
N GLU A 207 15.10 -9.84 -24.55
CA GLU A 207 14.67 -9.39 -23.23
C GLU A 207 15.91 -9.20 -22.36
N SER A 208 16.49 -8.01 -22.42
CA SER A 208 17.48 -7.54 -21.46
C SER A 208 16.75 -6.75 -20.39
N GLY A 209 16.78 -7.25 -19.15
CA GLY A 209 16.28 -6.56 -17.98
C GLY A 209 16.86 -5.15 -17.87
N LEU A 210 16.02 -4.16 -18.12
CA LEU A 210 16.26 -2.77 -17.79
C LEU A 210 15.07 -2.31 -16.96
N ILE A 211 15.38 -1.92 -15.74
CA ILE A 211 14.48 -1.18 -14.85
C ILE A 211 13.89 -0.03 -15.68
N ARG A 212 12.57 0.01 -15.81
CA ARG A 212 11.89 1.09 -16.51
C ARG A 212 12.08 2.36 -15.67
N ASP A 213 12.83 3.33 -16.17
CA ASP A 213 13.19 4.58 -15.46
C ASP A 213 11.98 5.49 -15.13
N THR A 214 10.78 5.11 -15.57
CA THR A 214 9.53 5.80 -15.26
C THR A 214 8.48 4.79 -14.79
N ALA A 215 7.91 5.03 -13.61
CA ALA A 215 6.79 4.27 -13.08
C ALA A 215 5.62 4.42 -14.05
N SER A 216 5.24 3.35 -14.77
CA SER A 216 4.00 3.38 -15.56
C SER A 216 2.84 2.94 -14.69
N SER A 217 1.63 3.33 -15.09
CA SER A 217 0.39 2.97 -14.41
C SER A 217 0.17 1.45 -14.31
N ALA A 218 0.90 0.64 -15.08
CA ALA A 218 0.95 -0.81 -14.93
C ALA A 218 1.61 -1.27 -13.61
N ASP A 219 2.57 -0.51 -13.06
CA ASP A 219 3.24 -0.86 -11.79
C ASP A 219 2.29 -0.72 -10.58
N ALA A 220 1.13 -0.07 -10.77
CA ALA A 220 0.08 0.01 -9.75
C ALA A 220 -0.86 -1.21 -9.74
N ILE A 221 -0.76 -2.11 -10.73
CA ILE A 221 -1.59 -3.31 -10.80
C ILE A 221 -1.10 -4.30 -9.75
N THR A 222 -2.03 -4.77 -8.91
CA THR A 222 -1.69 -5.77 -7.90
C THR A 222 -1.46 -7.11 -8.58
N LYS A 223 -0.33 -7.77 -8.29
CA LYS A 223 -0.04 -9.12 -8.77
C LYS A 223 -0.18 -10.13 -7.63
N ILE A 224 -0.99 -11.16 -7.85
CA ILE A 224 -1.25 -12.25 -6.91
C ILE A 224 -0.41 -13.46 -7.34
N TYR A 225 0.48 -13.87 -6.43
CA TYR A 225 1.20 -15.13 -6.52
C TYR A 225 0.51 -16.18 -5.65
N ALA A 226 -0.14 -17.15 -6.28
CA ALA A 226 -0.72 -18.28 -5.57
C ALA A 226 0.31 -19.40 -5.46
N CYS A 227 0.91 -19.52 -4.28
CA CYS A 227 1.88 -20.57 -3.98
C CYS A 227 1.21 -21.70 -3.20
N ALA A 228 1.46 -22.95 -3.61
CA ALA A 228 1.06 -24.14 -2.89
C ALA A 228 2.22 -25.12 -2.79
N THR A 229 2.28 -25.86 -1.69
CA THR A 229 3.20 -26.98 -1.51
C THR A 229 2.41 -28.28 -1.58
N MET A 230 2.96 -29.31 -2.21
CA MET A 230 2.38 -30.66 -2.24
C MET A 230 3.39 -31.68 -1.76
N TRP A 231 2.93 -32.61 -0.91
CA TRP A 231 3.69 -33.77 -0.47
C TRP A 231 2.72 -34.90 -0.16
N HIS A 232 2.83 -36.03 -0.88
CA HIS A 232 1.97 -37.20 -0.67
C HIS A 232 0.45 -36.91 -0.69
N GLU A 233 0.02 -35.87 -1.41
CA GLU A 233 -1.39 -35.47 -1.52
C GLU A 233 -2.24 -36.54 -2.21
N THR A 234 -3.52 -36.62 -1.85
CA THR A 234 -4.46 -37.52 -2.53
C THR A 234 -4.93 -36.94 -3.87
N PRO A 235 -5.41 -37.77 -4.81
CA PRO A 235 -5.95 -37.28 -6.09
C PRO A 235 -7.08 -36.26 -5.90
N PHE A 236 -7.90 -36.43 -4.86
CA PHE A 236 -9.03 -35.56 -4.57
C PHE A 236 -8.56 -34.17 -4.09
N GLU A 237 -7.54 -34.13 -3.23
CA GLU A 237 -6.92 -32.88 -2.75
C GLU A 237 -6.25 -32.12 -3.91
N MET A 238 -5.50 -32.82 -4.76
CA MET A 238 -4.88 -32.24 -5.95
C MET A 238 -5.92 -31.61 -6.88
N VAL A 239 -7.02 -32.33 -7.17
CA VAL A 239 -8.12 -31.80 -8.00
C VAL A 239 -8.80 -30.61 -7.34
N CYS A 240 -9.02 -30.64 -6.03
CA CYS A 240 -9.63 -29.53 -5.29
C CYS A 240 -8.77 -28.25 -5.37
N MET A 241 -7.46 -28.39 -5.21
CA MET A 241 -6.53 -27.29 -5.33
C MET A 241 -6.47 -26.75 -6.77
N LEU A 242 -6.34 -27.63 -7.76
CA LEU A 242 -6.32 -27.25 -9.18
C LEU A 242 -7.62 -26.54 -9.59
N LYS A 243 -8.79 -27.01 -9.14
CA LYS A 243 -10.07 -26.31 -9.37
C LYS A 243 -10.05 -24.87 -8.86
N SER A 244 -9.41 -24.63 -7.72
CA SER A 244 -9.29 -23.28 -7.16
C SER A 244 -8.40 -22.39 -8.03
N ILE A 245 -7.29 -22.93 -8.57
CA ILE A 245 -6.42 -22.23 -9.53
C ILE A 245 -7.16 -21.92 -10.84
N PHE A 246 -7.88 -22.89 -11.41
CA PHE A 246 -8.65 -22.68 -12.65
C PHE A 246 -9.78 -21.65 -12.49
N ARG A 247 -10.45 -21.60 -11.33
CA ARG A 247 -11.45 -20.56 -11.04
C ARG A 247 -10.83 -19.16 -10.95
N LEU A 248 -9.63 -19.03 -10.37
CA LEU A 248 -8.91 -17.77 -10.34
C LEU A 248 -8.44 -17.34 -11.73
N ASP A 249 -8.02 -18.29 -12.56
CA ASP A 249 -7.66 -18.05 -13.97
C ASP A 249 -8.87 -17.57 -14.80
N GLU A 250 -10.04 -18.18 -14.60
CA GLU A 250 -11.29 -17.76 -15.23
C GLU A 250 -11.71 -16.34 -14.82
N ASP A 251 -11.71 -16.03 -13.51
CA ASP A 251 -12.06 -14.70 -12.99
C ASP A 251 -11.12 -13.62 -13.54
N GLN A 252 -9.81 -13.87 -13.46
CA GLN A 252 -8.80 -12.94 -13.94
C GLN A 252 -8.92 -12.70 -15.46
N SER A 253 -9.15 -13.77 -16.23
CA SER A 253 -9.36 -13.69 -17.68
C SER A 253 -10.62 -12.89 -18.03
N ALA A 254 -11.71 -13.09 -17.29
CA ALA A 254 -12.94 -12.33 -17.48
C ALA A 254 -12.74 -10.83 -17.24
N ARG A 255 -12.04 -10.46 -16.15
CA ARG A 255 -11.70 -9.04 -15.86
C ARG A 255 -10.80 -8.43 -16.92
N ARG A 256 -9.77 -9.15 -17.37
CA ARG A 256 -8.86 -8.71 -18.43
C ARG A 256 -9.61 -8.50 -19.74
N ASN A 257 -10.53 -9.41 -20.10
CA ASN A 257 -11.36 -9.28 -21.30
C ASN A 257 -12.33 -8.09 -21.19
N ALA A 258 -12.94 -7.86 -20.02
CA ALA A 258 -13.78 -6.69 -19.79
C ALA A 258 -13.01 -5.37 -20.00
N GLN A 259 -11.77 -5.29 -19.50
CA GLN A 259 -10.91 -4.13 -19.75
C GLN A 259 -10.53 -3.98 -21.22
N LYS A 260 -10.10 -5.07 -21.87
CA LYS A 260 -9.64 -5.07 -23.26
C LYS A 260 -10.75 -4.70 -24.25
N TYR A 261 -11.92 -5.33 -24.11
CA TYR A 261 -12.99 -5.24 -25.10
C TYR A 261 -14.06 -4.20 -24.74
N LEU A 262 -14.40 -4.05 -23.46
CA LEU A 262 -15.44 -3.11 -23.02
C LEU A 262 -14.86 -1.76 -22.56
N LYS A 263 -13.54 -1.62 -22.47
CA LYS A 263 -12.84 -0.41 -21.99
C LYS A 263 -13.32 0.05 -20.60
N VAL A 264 -13.84 -0.88 -19.80
CA VAL A 264 -14.25 -0.63 -18.42
C VAL A 264 -13.04 -0.79 -17.53
N ILE A 265 -12.69 0.24 -16.76
CA ILE A 265 -11.59 0.18 -15.78
C ILE A 265 -12.13 -0.51 -14.53
N ASP A 266 -11.71 -1.74 -14.28
CA ASP A 266 -11.97 -2.44 -13.02
C ASP A 266 -10.96 -1.94 -11.96
N PRO A 267 -11.39 -1.23 -10.90
CA PRO A 267 -10.49 -0.78 -9.84
C PRO A 267 -9.84 -1.92 -9.06
N ASP A 268 -10.42 -3.13 -9.10
CA ASP A 268 -9.96 -4.31 -8.36
C ASP A 268 -9.26 -5.33 -9.27
N TYR A 269 -8.77 -4.88 -10.43
CA TYR A 269 -8.01 -5.74 -11.34
C TYR A 269 -6.68 -6.19 -10.74
N TYR A 270 -6.36 -7.45 -11.00
CA TYR A 270 -5.12 -8.06 -10.59
C TYR A 270 -4.54 -8.96 -11.69
N GLU A 271 -3.23 -9.15 -11.62
CA GLU A 271 -2.53 -10.20 -12.37
C GLU A 271 -2.41 -11.46 -11.52
N PHE A 272 -2.41 -12.62 -12.15
CA PHE A 272 -2.41 -13.90 -11.47
C PHE A 272 -1.31 -14.83 -12.01
N GLU A 273 -0.50 -15.37 -11.10
CA GLU A 273 0.44 -16.44 -11.39
C GLU A 273 0.38 -17.50 -10.28
N ALA A 274 0.35 -18.77 -10.67
CA ALA A 274 0.29 -19.89 -9.75
C ALA A 274 1.59 -20.69 -9.75
N HIS A 275 2.06 -21.06 -8.54
CA HIS A 275 3.29 -21.79 -8.30
C HIS A 275 3.01 -22.98 -7.38
N ILE A 276 3.33 -24.19 -7.83
CA ILE A 276 3.22 -25.40 -7.02
C ILE A 276 4.63 -25.91 -6.75
N PHE A 277 4.98 -26.09 -5.48
CA PHE A 277 6.24 -26.68 -5.06
C PHE A 277 5.98 -28.11 -4.63
N PHE A 278 6.65 -29.05 -5.29
CA PHE A 278 6.57 -30.46 -4.95
C PHE A 278 7.75 -30.85 -4.07
N ASP A 279 7.46 -31.42 -2.91
CA ASP A 279 8.48 -32.03 -2.04
C ASP A 279 8.75 -33.47 -2.49
N ASP A 280 10.02 -33.87 -2.51
CA ASP A 280 10.49 -35.20 -2.94
C ASP A 280 9.99 -35.60 -4.34
N ALA A 281 10.26 -34.75 -5.33
CA ALA A 281 9.68 -34.85 -6.67
C ALA A 281 10.30 -35.96 -7.55
N PHE A 282 11.46 -36.51 -7.16
CA PHE A 282 12.25 -37.44 -7.95
C PHE A 282 12.49 -38.76 -7.21
N ASP A 283 12.10 -39.86 -7.85
CA ASP A 283 12.50 -41.22 -7.48
C ASP A 283 13.72 -41.65 -8.30
N VAL A 284 14.51 -42.60 -7.79
CA VAL A 284 15.62 -43.20 -8.53
C VAL A 284 15.13 -44.48 -9.20
N ASN A 285 15.30 -44.60 -10.52
CA ASN A 285 14.96 -45.83 -11.24
C ASN A 285 16.01 -46.94 -11.03
N ASP A 286 15.73 -48.16 -11.49
CA ASP A 286 16.65 -49.31 -11.38
C ASP A 286 18.01 -49.08 -12.08
N TYR A 287 18.10 -48.07 -12.95
CA TYR A 287 19.30 -47.66 -13.69
C TYR A 287 20.05 -46.49 -13.03
N GLY A 288 19.58 -45.97 -11.89
CA GLY A 288 20.22 -44.86 -11.17
C GLY A 288 19.87 -43.46 -11.71
N GLU A 289 18.92 -43.34 -12.64
CA GLU A 289 18.48 -42.06 -13.19
C GLU A 289 17.30 -41.47 -12.39
N PRO A 290 17.26 -40.15 -12.18
CA PRO A 290 16.15 -39.49 -11.51
C PRO A 290 14.92 -39.46 -12.42
N VAL A 291 13.83 -40.04 -11.93
CA VAL A 291 12.53 -40.11 -12.61
C VAL A 291 11.49 -39.42 -11.75
N VAL A 292 10.58 -38.71 -12.39
CA VAL A 292 9.46 -38.03 -11.73
C VAL A 292 8.62 -39.03 -10.90
N ASN A 293 8.37 -38.67 -9.64
CA ASN A 293 7.62 -39.44 -8.66
C ASN A 293 6.16 -39.69 -9.12
N LYS A 294 5.55 -40.77 -8.63
CA LYS A 294 4.13 -41.12 -8.88
C LYS A 294 3.17 -39.97 -8.58
N PHE A 295 3.44 -39.15 -7.56
CA PHE A 295 2.56 -38.04 -7.17
C PHE A 295 2.56 -36.90 -8.19
N VAL A 296 3.72 -36.60 -8.76
CA VAL A 296 3.83 -35.58 -9.80
C VAL A 296 3.16 -36.05 -11.09
N LYS A 297 3.33 -37.33 -11.47
CA LYS A 297 2.60 -37.95 -12.59
C LYS A 297 1.09 -37.87 -12.39
N GLN A 298 0.63 -38.19 -11.18
CA GLN A 298 -0.76 -38.07 -10.79
C GLN A 298 -1.26 -36.62 -10.88
N LEU A 299 -0.48 -35.64 -10.42
CA LEU A 299 -0.86 -34.23 -10.56
C LEU A 299 -1.06 -33.85 -12.03
N ILE A 300 -0.11 -34.22 -12.90
CA ILE A 300 -0.15 -33.94 -14.34
C ILE A 300 -1.43 -34.51 -14.97
N GLU A 301 -1.80 -35.74 -14.64
CA GLU A 301 -3.05 -36.35 -15.12
C GLU A 301 -4.30 -35.62 -14.61
N LYS A 302 -4.26 -35.09 -13.39
CA LYS A 302 -5.39 -34.39 -12.76
C LYS A 302 -5.56 -32.95 -13.22
N VAL A 303 -4.59 -32.36 -13.93
CA VAL A 303 -4.70 -31.00 -14.48
C VAL A 303 -5.84 -30.91 -15.51
N ASP A 304 -5.89 -31.83 -16.48
CA ASP A 304 -6.94 -31.85 -17.52
C ASP A 304 -8.33 -32.15 -16.93
N GLU A 305 -8.39 -33.02 -15.92
CA GLU A 305 -9.63 -33.32 -15.18
C GLU A 305 -10.15 -32.08 -14.47
N ALA A 306 -9.28 -31.37 -13.73
CA ALA A 306 -9.66 -30.15 -13.02
C ALA A 306 -10.10 -29.04 -13.98
N ALA A 307 -9.39 -28.86 -15.10
CA ALA A 307 -9.75 -27.89 -16.14
C ALA A 307 -11.14 -28.19 -16.71
N SER A 308 -11.41 -29.45 -17.05
CA SER A 308 -12.69 -29.87 -17.62
C SER A 308 -13.86 -29.67 -16.66
N ILE A 309 -13.64 -29.89 -15.35
CA ILE A 309 -14.69 -29.69 -14.34
C ILE A 309 -15.02 -28.20 -14.17
N VAL A 310 -14.02 -27.32 -14.15
CA VAL A 310 -14.27 -25.88 -13.97
C VAL A 310 -14.96 -25.27 -15.19
N HIS A 311 -14.49 -25.59 -16.40
CA HIS A 311 -15.07 -25.06 -17.64
C HIS A 311 -16.33 -25.81 -18.13
N GLN A 312 -16.79 -26.83 -17.37
CA GLN A 312 -17.98 -27.65 -17.68
C GLN A 312 -17.98 -28.26 -19.09
N THR A 313 -16.80 -28.43 -19.69
CA THR A 313 -16.58 -28.92 -21.06
C THR A 313 -15.31 -29.77 -21.05
N GLN A 314 -15.16 -30.72 -21.97
CA GLN A 314 -13.89 -31.44 -22.11
C GLN A 314 -12.79 -30.49 -22.58
N VAL A 315 -11.89 -30.15 -21.67
CA VAL A 315 -10.73 -29.28 -21.92
C VAL A 315 -9.47 -30.12 -21.81
N ARG A 316 -8.65 -30.06 -22.85
CA ARG A 316 -7.32 -30.67 -22.84
C ARG A 316 -6.28 -29.57 -23.01
N LEU A 317 -5.39 -29.44 -22.03
CA LEU A 317 -4.33 -28.45 -22.07
C LEU A 317 -3.24 -28.88 -23.04
N LYS A 318 -2.53 -27.87 -23.57
CA LYS A 318 -1.32 -28.15 -24.35
C LYS A 318 -0.26 -28.76 -23.46
N ASN A 319 0.58 -29.59 -24.08
CA ASN A 319 1.72 -30.18 -23.38
C ASN A 319 2.54 -29.09 -22.68
N PRO A 320 2.88 -29.27 -21.40
CA PRO A 320 3.61 -28.26 -20.66
C PRO A 320 5.03 -28.11 -21.18
N LYS A 321 5.59 -26.91 -21.01
CA LYS A 321 7.01 -26.66 -21.27
C LYS A 321 7.83 -27.17 -20.08
N LYS A 322 8.78 -28.06 -20.33
CA LYS A 322 9.67 -28.62 -19.32
C LYS A 322 11.02 -27.92 -19.38
N TYR A 323 11.53 -27.50 -18.23
CA TYR A 323 12.83 -26.84 -18.09
C TYR A 323 13.65 -27.58 -17.04
N SER A 324 14.92 -27.83 -17.35
CA SER A 324 15.90 -28.27 -16.35
C SER A 324 16.43 -27.03 -15.61
N THR A 325 16.45 -27.08 -14.28
CA THR A 325 16.91 -25.98 -13.43
C THR A 325 18.01 -26.48 -12.48
N PRO A 326 18.87 -25.59 -11.93
CA PRO A 326 19.95 -26.01 -11.04
C PRO A 326 19.50 -26.74 -9.77
N TYR A 327 18.24 -26.56 -9.37
CA TYR A 327 17.65 -27.12 -8.15
C TYR A 327 16.65 -28.24 -8.44
N GLY A 328 16.58 -28.73 -9.69
CA GLY A 328 15.64 -29.79 -10.10
C GLY A 328 14.87 -29.45 -11.37
N GLY A 329 13.61 -29.84 -11.45
CA GLY A 329 12.75 -29.67 -12.63
C GLY A 329 11.81 -28.49 -12.52
N ARG A 330 11.40 -27.95 -13.67
CA ARG A 330 10.29 -26.99 -13.75
C ARG A 330 9.35 -27.34 -14.89
N ILE A 331 8.06 -27.43 -14.59
CA ILE A 331 7.00 -27.68 -15.57
C ILE A 331 6.08 -26.46 -15.62
N CYS A 332 5.96 -25.83 -16.79
CA CYS A 332 5.13 -24.64 -16.99
C CYS A 332 3.91 -24.97 -17.87
N TYR A 333 2.73 -24.73 -17.33
CA TYR A 333 1.46 -24.74 -18.05
C TYR A 333 1.00 -23.32 -18.37
N LEU A 334 0.41 -23.16 -19.55
CA LEU A 334 -0.39 -21.99 -19.89
C LEU A 334 -1.86 -22.36 -19.72
N LEU A 335 -2.53 -21.72 -18.76
CA LEU A 335 -3.94 -21.98 -18.47
C LEU A 335 -4.85 -21.37 -19.56
N PRO A 336 -6.12 -21.78 -19.66
CA PRO A 336 -7.05 -21.30 -20.69
C PRO A 336 -7.26 -19.77 -20.63
N GLY A 337 -7.24 -19.20 -19.43
CA GLY A 337 -7.27 -17.78 -19.15
C GLY A 337 -5.92 -17.07 -19.36
N LYS A 338 -4.97 -17.69 -20.08
CA LYS A 338 -3.63 -17.15 -20.40
C LYS A 338 -2.75 -16.83 -19.19
N ASN A 339 -3.13 -17.25 -17.98
CA ASN A 339 -2.24 -17.15 -16.83
C ASN A 339 -1.26 -18.33 -16.77
N ARG A 340 -0.15 -18.13 -16.06
CA ARG A 340 0.91 -19.14 -15.92
C ARG A 340 0.70 -19.97 -14.66
N LEU A 341 0.79 -21.29 -14.82
CA LEU A 341 0.91 -22.25 -13.72
C LEU A 341 2.29 -22.91 -13.82
N THR A 342 3.13 -22.71 -12.81
CA THR A 342 4.48 -23.25 -12.75
C THR A 342 4.59 -24.27 -11.62
N ILE A 343 5.01 -25.48 -11.94
CA ILE A 343 5.31 -26.54 -10.98
C ILE A 343 6.83 -26.60 -10.85
N HIS A 344 7.33 -26.50 -9.63
CA HIS A 344 8.74 -26.60 -9.27
C HIS A 344 8.94 -27.97 -8.60
N GLU A 345 9.86 -28.75 -9.16
CA GLU A 345 10.24 -30.09 -8.70
C GLU A 345 11.64 -29.96 -8.08
N GLY A 346 11.70 -29.97 -6.75
CA GLY A 346 12.93 -29.80 -5.97
C GLY A 346 13.48 -31.09 -5.40
#